data_AF-A0A258SM25-F1
#
_entry.id   AF-A0A258SM25-F1
#
_cell.length_a   1.000
_cell.length_b   1.000
_cell.length_c   1.000
_cell.angle_alpha   90.00
_cell.angle_beta   90.00
_cell.angle_gamma   90.00
#
_symmetry.space_group_name_H-M   'P 1'
#
loop_
_entity.id
_entity.type
_entity.pdbx_description
1 polymer ?
#
loop_
_entity_poly.entity_id
_entity_poly.type
_entity_poly.pdbx_seq_one_letter_code
_entity_poly.pdbx_strand_id
1 'polypeptide(L)' 'LDRLLEAQLINAEPGERELLQVEKSLVAAHSQRMMRYQCDSCGFKAKQFFWRCPACGRWDSFDPERHEGEN' A
#
# COMPACT_ATOMS: atom_id res chain seq x y z
N LEU A 1 -3.89 10.35 -4.25
CA LEU A 1 -2.62 10.86 -4.81
C LEU A 1 -2.13 9.99 -5.96
N ASP A 2 -2.01 8.66 -5.78
CA ASP A 2 -1.57 7.73 -6.84
C ASP A 2 -2.34 7.86 -8.18
N ARG A 3 -3.68 7.89 -8.14
CA ARG A 3 -4.54 8.09 -9.34
C ARG A 3 -4.36 9.45 -10.03
N LEU A 4 -3.95 10.47 -9.29
CA LEU A 4 -3.73 11.81 -9.84
C LEU A 4 -2.39 11.87 -10.59
N LEU A 5 -1.35 11.21 -10.08
CA LEU A 5 -0.07 11.05 -10.78
C LEU A 5 -0.21 10.20 -12.05
N GLU A 6 -1.06 9.18 -12.02
CA GLU A 6 -1.42 8.41 -13.22
C GLU A 6 -2.07 9.28 -14.30
N ALA A 7 -2.99 10.16 -13.92
CA ALA A 7 -3.63 11.06 -14.87
C ALA A 7 -2.65 12.08 -15.48
N GLN A 8 -1.69 12.57 -14.71
CA GLN A 8 -0.65 13.49 -15.21
C GLN A 8 0.31 12.79 -16.18
N LEU A 9 0.71 11.55 -15.87
CA LEU A 9 1.57 10.74 -16.74
C LEU A 9 0.99 10.48 -18.13
N ILE A 10 -0.34 10.53 -18.31
CA ILE A 10 -0.98 10.38 -19.63
C ILE A 10 -0.60 11.56 -20.54
N ASN A 11 -0.59 12.77 -20.00
CA ASN A 11 -0.41 14.01 -20.75
C ASN A 11 1.00 14.61 -20.66
N ALA A 12 1.90 14.00 -19.88
CA ALA A 12 3.24 14.54 -19.61
C ALA A 12 4.18 14.46 -20.81
N GLU A 13 4.97 15.52 -21.02
CA GLU A 13 6.01 15.52 -22.04
C GLU A 13 7.17 14.58 -21.67
N PRO A 14 7.98 14.10 -22.63
CA PRO A 14 9.01 13.09 -22.38
C PRO A 14 9.99 13.44 -21.25
N GLY A 15 10.33 14.73 -21.06
CA GLY A 15 11.21 15.18 -19.97
C GLY A 15 10.54 15.22 -18.59
N GLU A 16 9.22 15.37 -18.52
CA GLU A 16 8.45 15.44 -17.27
C GLU A 16 8.06 14.05 -16.78
N ARG A 17 7.94 13.09 -17.71
CA ARG A 17 7.55 11.71 -17.44
C ARG A 17 8.48 11.03 -16.44
N GLU A 18 9.79 11.22 -16.57
CA GLU A 18 10.77 10.60 -15.68
C GLU A 18 10.60 11.07 -14.22
N LEU A 19 10.43 12.38 -14.01
CA LEU A 19 10.19 12.95 -12.70
C LEU A 19 8.89 12.45 -12.07
N LEU A 20 7.80 12.44 -12.85
CA LEU A 20 6.50 11.93 -12.40
C LEU A 20 6.54 10.42 -12.08
N GLN A 21 7.39 9.65 -12.78
CA GLN A 21 7.60 8.23 -12.49
C GLN A 21 8.27 8.04 -11.13
N VAL A 22 9.29 8.87 -10.81
CA VAL A 22 9.95 8.87 -9.51
C VAL A 22 8.97 9.27 -8.40
N GLU A 23 8.21 10.35 -8.59
CA GLU A 23 7.21 10.79 -7.62
C GLU A 23 6.15 9.71 -7.36
N LYS A 24 5.64 9.06 -8.42
CA LYS A 24 4.70 7.93 -8.29
C LYS A 24 5.31 6.79 -7.48
N SER A 25 6.58 6.46 -7.72
CA SER A 25 7.27 5.39 -6.98
C SER A 25 7.38 5.68 -5.48
N LEU A 26 7.66 6.93 -5.11
CA LEU A 26 7.75 7.37 -3.71
C LEU A 26 6.38 7.35 -3.03
N VAL A 27 5.35 7.85 -3.71
CA VAL A 27 3.97 7.82 -3.21
C VAL A 27 3.47 6.38 -3.06
N ALA A 28 3.81 5.49 -4.01
CA ALA A 28 3.47 4.08 -3.93
C ALA A 28 4.18 3.39 -2.76
N ALA A 29 5.48 3.63 -2.56
CA ALA A 29 6.24 3.08 -1.43
C ALA A 29 5.68 3.56 -0.09
N HIS A 30 5.35 4.85 0.03
CA HIS A 30 4.72 5.41 1.22
C HIS A 30 3.33 4.82 1.48
N SER A 31 2.50 4.68 0.44
CA SER A 31 1.17 4.06 0.52
C SER A 31 1.23 2.58 0.90
N GLN A 32 2.27 1.86 0.46
CA GLN A 32 2.51 0.49 0.90
C GLN A 32 2.88 0.42 2.37
N ARG A 33 3.68 1.37 2.90
CA ARG A 33 4.01 1.44 4.33
C ARG A 33 2.79 1.69 5.22
N MET A 34 1.69 2.19 4.65
CA MET A 34 0.38 2.38 5.30
C MET A 34 -0.52 1.13 5.27
N MET A 35 0.01 -0.05 4.95
CA MET A 35 -0.72 -1.32 5.05
C MET A 35 -1.20 -1.54 6.49
N ARG A 36 -2.53 -1.50 6.68
CA ARG A 36 -3.15 -1.40 8.00
C ARG A 36 -3.23 -2.72 8.76
N TYR A 37 -3.15 -3.84 8.05
CA TYR A 37 -3.37 -5.16 8.63
C TYR A 37 -2.36 -6.15 8.06
N GLN A 38 -1.60 -6.81 8.94
CA GLN A 38 -0.73 -7.92 8.60
C GLN A 38 -1.16 -9.14 9.41
N CYS A 39 -1.28 -10.30 8.75
CA CYS A 39 -1.59 -11.55 9.41
C CYS A 39 -0.37 -12.03 10.21
N ASP A 40 -0.55 -12.25 11.51
CA ASP A 40 0.49 -12.74 12.43
C ASP A 40 0.96 -14.17 12.11
N SER A 41 0.07 -15.01 11.57
CA SER A 41 0.34 -16.42 11.31
C SER A 41 1.07 -16.69 9.99
N CYS A 42 0.90 -15.85 8.96
CA CYS A 42 1.50 -16.08 7.64
C CYS A 42 2.12 -14.84 6.97
N GLY A 43 2.00 -13.67 7.59
CA GLY A 43 2.55 -12.42 7.08
C GLY A 43 1.76 -11.78 5.94
N PHE A 44 0.58 -12.29 5.57
CA PHE A 44 -0.27 -11.70 4.53
C PHE A 44 -0.67 -10.27 4.88
N LYS A 45 -0.53 -9.33 3.93
CA LYS A 45 -0.76 -7.90 4.14
C LYS A 45 -2.02 -7.45 3.41
N ALA A 46 -2.90 -6.73 4.10
CA ALA A 46 -4.18 -6.27 3.58
C ALA A 46 -4.38 -4.76 3.78
N LYS A 47 -5.09 -4.13 2.84
CA LYS A 47 -5.48 -2.71 2.92
C LYS A 47 -6.79 -2.50 3.68
N GLN A 48 -7.60 -3.55 3.82
CA GLN A 48 -8.87 -3.57 4.55
C GLN A 48 -8.87 -4.73 5.53
N PHE A 49 -9.72 -4.67 6.54
CA PHE A 49 -9.84 -5.72 7.54
C PHE A 49 -10.56 -6.95 6.96
N PHE A 50 -10.09 -8.13 7.32
CA PHE A 50 -10.72 -9.41 6.99
C PHE A 50 -10.82 -10.26 8.25
N TRP A 51 -12.00 -10.78 8.55
CA TRP A 51 -12.19 -11.70 9.69
C TRP A 51 -11.44 -13.03 9.52
N ARG A 52 -11.35 -13.51 8.27
CA ARG A 52 -10.60 -14.71 7.91
C ARG A 52 -9.49 -14.34 6.94
N CYS A 53 -8.25 -14.68 7.27
CA CYS A 53 -7.09 -14.41 6.42
C CYS A 53 -7.26 -15.08 5.03
N PRO A 54 -7.22 -14.32 3.93
CA PRO A 54 -7.37 -14.88 2.58
C PRO A 54 -6.27 -15.87 2.16
N ALA A 55 -5.07 -15.76 2.74
CA ALA A 55 -3.93 -16.60 2.37
C ALA A 55 -3.86 -17.92 3.15
N CYS A 56 -4.05 -17.88 4.47
CA CYS A 56 -3.90 -19.06 5.34
C CYS A 56 -5.22 -19.57 5.93
N GLY A 57 -6.33 -18.86 5.74
CA GLY A 57 -7.66 -19.28 6.21
C GLY A 57 -7.89 -19.14 7.72
N ARG A 58 -6.91 -18.62 8.47
CA ARG A 58 -7.00 -18.46 9.93
C ARG A 58 -7.93 -17.29 10.30
N TRP A 59 -8.65 -17.47 11.40
CA TRP A 59 -9.51 -16.44 11.99
C TRP A 59 -8.72 -15.61 13.01
N ASP A 60 -9.17 -14.39 13.27
CA ASP A 60 -8.64 -13.50 14.31
C ASP A 60 -7.11 -13.28 14.21
N SER A 61 -6.58 -13.29 12.99
CA SER A 61 -5.13 -13.25 12.73
C SER A 61 -4.59 -11.84 12.46
N PHE A 62 -5.46 -10.83 12.53
CA PHE A 62 -5.10 -9.43 12.33
C PHE A 62 -5.27 -8.69 13.66
N ASP A 63 -4.19 -8.06 14.11
CA ASP A 63 -4.18 -7.29 15.35
C ASP A 63 -5.19 -6.12 15.26
N PRO A 64 -6.09 -5.94 16.25
CA PRO A 64 -7.00 -4.79 16.30
C PRO A 64 -6.26 -3.46 16.49
N GLU A 65 -5.04 -3.45 17.04
CA GLU A 65 -4.25 -2.23 17.20
C GLU A 65 -3.48 -1.90 15.92
N ARG A 66 -3.77 -0.73 15.35
CA ARG A 66 -2.98 -0.16 14.26
C ARG A 66 -1.60 0.19 14.81
N HIS A 67 -0.60 -0.67 14.62
CA HIS A 67 0.80 -0.26 14.74
C HIS A 67 1.12 0.74 13.62
N GLU A 68 0.88 2.02 13.87
CA GLU A 68 1.54 3.10 13.13
C GLU A 68 3.02 2.93 13.38
N GLY A 69 3.74 2.40 12.39
CA GLY A 69 5.11 1.91 12.56
C GLY A 69 5.99 2.90 13.31
N GLU A 70 6.42 2.52 14.51
CA GLU A 70 7.49 3.19 15.22
C GLU A 70 8.78 3.06 14.39
N ASN A 71 9.23 4.23 13.92
CA ASN A 71 10.57 4.60 13.44
C ASN A 71 11.14 3.83 12.25
#